data_AF-A0AAV5TCT1-F1
#
_entry.id   AF-A0AAV5TCT1-F1
#
_cell.length_a   1.000
_cell.length_b   1.000
_cell.length_c   1.000
_cell.angle_alpha   90.00
_cell.angle_beta   90.00
_cell.angle_gamma   90.00
#
_symmetry.space_group_name_H-M   'P 1'
#
loop_
_entity.id
_entity.type
_entity.pdbx_description
1 polymer ?
#
loop_
_entity_poly.entity_id
_entity_poly.type
_entity_poly.pdbx_seq_one_letter_code
_entity_poly.pdbx_strand_id
1 'polypeptide(L)'
;LFLLTCFIRLSNAVADPDVFMSAIEMIRHWGYPAELHDVFTADGYILSLFRIPNGRFSETNECAFSDASCHRPAVLFAHGFGGGSTEFYMNPPESSPAFIMADSGFDVYLLNIRGTTYSKRHITLNPWDNKFWQFT
;
A
#
# COMPACT_ATOMS: atom_id res chain seq x y z
N LEU A 1 -26.91 -43.10 -13.31
CA LEU A 1 -25.54 -43.60 -13.03
C LEU A 1 -24.55 -42.71 -13.77
N PHE A 2 -24.14 -41.58 -13.17
CA PHE A 2 -22.97 -40.81 -13.61
C PHE A 2 -22.38 -40.17 -12.35
N LEU A 3 -21.36 -40.82 -11.80
CA LEU A 3 -20.53 -40.28 -10.74
C LEU A 3 -19.46 -39.43 -11.42
N LEU A 4 -19.58 -38.10 -11.32
CA LEU A 4 -18.50 -37.19 -11.68
C LEU A 4 -17.51 -37.20 -10.53
N THR A 5 -16.41 -37.95 -10.66
CA THR A 5 -15.33 -37.98 -9.68
C THR A 5 -14.63 -36.62 -9.68
N CYS A 6 -14.80 -35.88 -8.59
CA CYS A 6 -14.03 -34.68 -8.31
C CYS A 6 -12.57 -35.07 -8.06
N PHE A 7 -11.70 -34.83 -9.04
CA PHE A 7 -10.26 -34.94 -8.84
C PHE A 7 -9.81 -33.78 -7.96
N ILE A 8 -9.64 -34.02 -6.67
CA ILE A 8 -8.91 -33.12 -5.77
C ILE A 8 -7.45 -33.15 -6.24
N ARG A 9 -7.04 -32.16 -7.03
CA ARG A 9 -5.61 -31.89 -7.23
C ARG A 9 -5.06 -31.39 -5.91
N LEU A 10 -4.22 -32.18 -5.27
CA LEU A 10 -3.29 -31.69 -4.26
C LEU A 10 -2.29 -30.77 -4.98
N SER A 11 -2.63 -29.49 -5.13
CA SER A 11 -1.64 -28.48 -5.47
C SER A 11 -0.68 -28.37 -4.30
N ASN A 12 0.61 -28.54 -4.54
CA ASN A 12 1.61 -27.95 -3.66
C ASN A 12 1.27 -26.46 -3.60
N ALA A 13 0.80 -25.98 -2.44
CA ALA A 13 0.49 -24.58 -2.26
C ALA A 13 1.82 -23.82 -2.35
N VAL A 14 2.14 -23.32 -3.54
CA VAL A 14 3.16 -22.30 -3.69
C VAL A 14 2.63 -21.10 -2.93
N ALA A 15 3.36 -20.67 -1.90
CA ALA A 15 2.99 -19.48 -1.15
C ALA A 15 2.86 -18.30 -2.12
N ASP A 16 1.85 -17.47 -1.91
CA ASP A 16 1.69 -16.25 -2.68
C ASP A 16 2.99 -15.44 -2.60
N PRO A 17 3.59 -15.05 -3.74
CA PRO A 17 4.85 -14.31 -3.74
C PRO A 17 4.78 -13.00 -2.94
N ASP A 18 3.59 -12.40 -2.81
CA ASP A 18 3.37 -11.17 -2.03
C ASP A 18 3.76 -11.31 -0.56
N VAL A 19 3.72 -12.53 -0.01
CA VAL A 19 4.07 -12.82 1.40
C VAL A 19 5.51 -12.42 1.73
N PHE A 20 6.40 -12.42 0.73
CA PHE A 20 7.82 -12.13 0.91
C PHE A 20 8.24 -10.76 0.37
N MET A 21 7.30 -9.98 -0.15
CA MET A 21 7.56 -8.66 -0.72
C MET A 21 7.45 -7.55 0.32
N SER A 22 8.25 -6.51 0.16
CA SER A 22 7.99 -5.22 0.78
C SER A 22 6.72 -4.57 0.19
N ALA A 23 6.15 -3.59 0.89
CA ALA A 23 5.00 -2.83 0.41
C ALA A 23 5.21 -2.22 -0.99
N ILE A 24 6.40 -1.67 -1.24
CA ILE A 24 6.75 -1.07 -2.54
C ILE A 24 6.87 -2.13 -3.63
N GLU A 25 7.41 -3.29 -3.30
CA GLU A 25 7.50 -4.42 -4.24
C GLU A 25 6.11 -4.97 -4.58
N MET A 26 5.20 -5.11 -3.61
CA MET A 26 3.81 -5.54 -3.85
C MET A 26 3.09 -4.60 -4.82
N ILE A 27 3.18 -3.28 -4.60
CA ILE A 27 2.54 -2.28 -5.47
C ILE A 27 3.11 -2.37 -6.90
N ARG A 28 4.44 -2.48 -7.01
CA ARG A 28 5.13 -2.58 -8.31
C ARG A 28 4.89 -3.91 -9.01
N HIS A 29 4.70 -5.00 -8.26
CA HIS A 29 4.39 -6.32 -8.80
C HIS A 29 3.13 -6.29 -9.67
N TRP A 30 2.15 -5.49 -9.27
CA TRP A 30 0.90 -5.28 -10.02
C TRP A 30 0.98 -4.24 -11.15
N GLY A 31 2.17 -3.68 -11.41
CA GLY A 31 2.43 -2.73 -12.50
C GLY A 31 2.16 -1.26 -12.15
N TYR A 32 1.94 -0.93 -10.87
CA TYR A 32 1.73 0.45 -10.44
C TYR A 32 3.04 1.14 -10.06
N PRO A 33 3.20 2.44 -10.36
CA PRO A 33 4.27 3.24 -9.79
C PRO A 33 4.09 3.36 -8.28
N ALA A 34 5.20 3.34 -7.55
CA ALA A 34 5.20 3.34 -6.09
C ALA A 34 6.32 4.23 -5.55
N GLU A 35 5.95 5.17 -4.69
CA GLU A 35 6.85 6.06 -3.96
C GLU A 35 6.70 5.83 -2.45
N LEU A 36 7.78 6.09 -1.70
CA LEU A 36 7.80 6.12 -0.24
C LEU A 36 8.29 7.48 0.21
N HIS A 37 7.51 8.13 1.07
CA HIS A 37 7.80 9.42 1.68
C HIS A 37 7.90 9.29 3.20
N ASP A 38 8.83 10.04 3.80
CA ASP A 38 8.93 10.19 5.25
C ASP A 38 8.17 11.44 5.70
N VAL A 39 7.20 11.24 6.61
CA VAL A 39 6.43 12.33 7.24
C VAL A 39 6.89 12.51 8.68
N PHE A 40 7.44 13.68 8.97
CA PHE A 40 7.91 14.05 10.30
C PHE A 40 6.79 14.70 11.09
N THR A 41 6.43 14.09 12.21
CA THR A 41 5.46 14.65 13.16
C THR A 41 6.13 15.63 14.11
N ALA A 42 5.37 16.59 14.65
CA ALA A 42 5.91 17.63 15.54
C ALA A 42 6.56 17.06 16.80
N ASP A 43 6.09 15.92 17.28
CA ASP A 43 6.62 15.23 18.45
C ASP A 43 7.74 14.22 18.13
N GLY A 44 8.14 14.11 16.86
CA GLY A 44 9.38 13.44 16.47
C GLY A 44 9.22 12.03 15.89
N TYR A 45 8.01 11.50 15.74
CA TYR A 45 7.79 10.27 14.98
C TYR A 45 8.01 10.50 13.49
N ILE A 46 8.54 9.47 12.83
CA ILE A 46 8.77 9.43 11.39
C ILE A 46 7.82 8.37 10.80
N LEU A 47 6.83 8.83 10.06
CA LEU A 47 5.79 7.98 9.47
C LEU A 47 6.14 7.66 8.03
N SER A 48 5.93 6.42 7.62
CA SER A 48 6.04 6.03 6.22
C SER A 48 4.71 6.29 5.49
N LEU A 49 4.75 7.10 4.45
CA LEU A 49 3.62 7.40 3.57
C LEU A 49 3.92 6.80 2.20
N PHE A 50 3.20 5.73 1.83
CA PHE A 50 3.30 5.20 0.46
C PHE A 50 2.40 6.01 -0.47
N ARG A 51 2.82 6.13 -1.73
CA ARG A 51 2.05 6.84 -2.76
C ARG A 51 2.03 6.06 -4.07
N ILE A 52 0.84 5.97 -4.66
CA ILE A 52 0.60 5.48 -6.02
C ILE A 52 0.17 6.69 -6.85
N PRO A 53 1.10 7.34 -7.58
CA PRO A 53 0.82 8.63 -8.22
C PRO A 53 -0.18 8.54 -9.38
N ASN A 54 -0.36 7.36 -9.97
CA ASN A 54 -1.20 7.12 -11.14
C ASN A 54 -1.44 5.62 -11.36
N GLY A 55 -2.50 5.30 -12.12
CA GLY A 55 -2.82 3.93 -12.54
C GLY A 55 -1.81 3.32 -13.51
N ARG A 56 -1.80 1.98 -13.58
CA ARG A 56 -0.82 1.17 -14.34
C ARG A 56 -0.88 1.34 -15.87
N PHE A 57 -1.99 1.89 -16.39
CA PHE A 57 -2.17 2.16 -17.83
C PHE A 57 -2.23 3.66 -18.15
N SER A 58 -1.69 4.53 -17.29
CA SER A 58 -1.87 5.98 -17.45
C SER A 58 -1.26 6.59 -18.72
N GLU A 59 -0.34 5.89 -19.41
CA GLU A 59 0.16 6.34 -20.73
C GLU A 59 -0.94 6.38 -21.79
N THR A 60 -2.04 5.64 -21.62
CA THR A 60 -3.18 5.62 -22.54
C THR A 60 -4.33 6.55 -22.11
N ASN A 61 -4.23 7.18 -20.94
CA ASN A 61 -5.24 8.12 -20.45
C ASN A 61 -4.84 9.57 -20.80
N GLU A 62 -5.78 10.51 -20.75
CA GLU A 62 -5.65 11.93 -21.16
C GLU A 62 -4.56 12.74 -20.41
N CYS A 63 -3.77 12.09 -19.56
CA CYS A 63 -3.00 12.68 -18.48
C CYS A 63 -1.67 11.91 -18.34
N ALA A 64 -0.66 12.21 -19.16
CA ALA A 64 0.65 11.56 -19.05
C ALA A 64 1.34 11.91 -17.71
N PHE A 65 2.19 11.02 -17.20
CA PHE A 65 2.97 11.27 -15.97
C PHE A 65 3.87 12.52 -16.08
N SER A 66 4.31 12.87 -17.30
CA SER A 66 5.17 14.03 -17.59
C SER A 66 4.41 15.33 -17.82
N ASP A 67 3.08 15.31 -17.84
CA ASP A 67 2.28 16.51 -18.08
C ASP A 67 2.02 17.27 -16.78
N ALA A 68 2.77 18.34 -16.55
CA ALA A 68 2.62 19.21 -15.39
C ALA A 68 1.25 19.91 -15.31
N SER A 69 0.47 19.92 -16.40
CA SER A 69 -0.91 20.44 -16.41
C SER A 69 -1.94 19.41 -15.94
N CYS A 70 -1.56 18.14 -15.90
CA CYS A 70 -2.43 17.07 -15.43
C CYS A 70 -2.56 17.10 -13.90
N HIS A 71 -3.66 17.66 -13.42
CA HIS A 71 -4.02 17.63 -12.01
C HIS A 71 -4.83 16.37 -11.69
N ARG A 72 -4.27 15.50 -10.83
CA ARG A 72 -4.99 14.35 -10.27
C ARG A 72 -5.50 14.71 -8.87
N PRO A 73 -6.79 14.49 -8.57
CA PRO A 73 -7.28 14.69 -7.22
C PRO A 73 -6.59 13.71 -6.25
N ALA A 74 -6.10 14.25 -5.14
CA ALA A 74 -5.46 13.44 -4.10
C ALA A 74 -6.51 12.71 -3.25
N VAL A 75 -6.24 11.44 -2.92
CA VAL A 75 -7.01 10.67 -1.93
C VAL A 75 -6.07 10.10 -0.89
N LEU A 76 -6.43 10.22 0.39
CA LEU A 76 -5.68 9.65 1.50
C LEU A 76 -6.45 8.48 2.11
N PHE A 77 -5.84 7.31 2.08
CA PHE A 77 -6.30 6.16 2.84
C PHE A 77 -5.57 6.09 4.18
N ALA A 78 -6.35 5.99 5.25
CA ALA A 78 -5.87 5.79 6.61
C ALA A 78 -6.46 4.49 7.16
N HIS A 79 -5.59 3.57 7.58
CA HIS A 79 -6.00 2.27 8.10
C HIS A 79 -6.62 2.40 9.51
N GLY A 80 -7.33 1.35 9.93
CA GLY A 80 -7.95 1.26 11.25
C GLY A 80 -7.00 0.75 12.36
N PHE A 81 -7.59 0.46 13.52
CA PHE A 81 -6.88 -0.12 14.65
C PHE A 81 -6.36 -1.53 14.34
N GLY A 82 -5.11 -1.82 14.73
CA GLY A 82 -4.45 -3.11 14.48
C GLY A 82 -4.02 -3.33 13.02
N GLY A 83 -4.17 -2.30 12.20
CA GLY A 83 -4.01 -2.34 10.76
C GLY A 83 -2.72 -1.76 10.21
N GLY A 84 -2.68 -1.65 8.88
CA GLY A 84 -1.62 -0.99 8.12
C GLY A 84 -2.08 -0.64 6.72
N SER A 85 -1.29 0.15 5.99
CA SER A 85 -1.65 0.55 4.62
C SER A 85 -1.88 -0.62 3.65
N THR A 86 -1.34 -1.79 3.94
CA THR A 86 -1.50 -3.03 3.15
C THR A 86 -2.95 -3.40 2.90
N GLU A 87 -3.86 -3.05 3.82
CA GLU A 87 -5.31 -3.31 3.67
C GLU A 87 -5.89 -2.77 2.36
N PHE A 88 -5.27 -1.74 1.78
CA PHE A 88 -5.77 -1.08 0.59
C PHE A 88 -5.19 -1.64 -0.73
N TYR A 89 -4.13 -2.47 -0.66
CA TYR A 89 -3.41 -2.99 -1.83
C TYR A 89 -2.97 -4.46 -1.74
N MET A 90 -3.38 -5.21 -0.72
CA MET A 90 -2.99 -6.62 -0.53
C MET A 90 -3.81 -7.64 -1.33
N ASN A 91 -4.86 -7.21 -2.01
CA ASN A 91 -5.63 -8.06 -2.95
C ASN A 91 -5.27 -7.71 -4.40
N PRO A 92 -5.69 -8.53 -5.39
CA PRO A 92 -5.54 -8.19 -6.80
C PRO A 92 -6.14 -6.80 -7.14
N PRO A 93 -5.61 -6.10 -8.17
CA PRO A 93 -6.00 -4.75 -8.57
C PRO A 93 -7.50 -4.50 -8.68
N GLU A 94 -8.26 -5.50 -9.10
CA GLU A 94 -9.70 -5.43 -9.34
C GLU A 94 -10.51 -5.40 -8.03
N SER A 95 -9.87 -5.65 -6.88
CA SER A 95 -10.50 -5.74 -5.55
C SER A 95 -9.77 -4.95 -4.46
N SER A 96 -8.71 -4.24 -4.82
CA SER A 96 -7.92 -3.40 -3.91
C SER A 96 -8.27 -1.93 -4.12
N PRO A 97 -8.78 -1.22 -3.10
CA PRO A 97 -9.28 0.15 -3.26
C PRO A 97 -8.19 1.15 -3.69
N ALA A 98 -6.93 0.96 -3.29
CA ALA A 98 -5.84 1.82 -3.72
C ALA A 98 -5.61 1.74 -5.24
N PHE A 99 -5.63 0.53 -5.79
CA PHE A 99 -5.45 0.27 -7.21
C PHE A 99 -6.64 0.78 -8.03
N ILE A 100 -7.87 0.53 -7.56
CA ILE A 100 -9.10 1.03 -8.19
C ILE A 100 -9.09 2.56 -8.27
N MET A 101 -8.69 3.26 -7.21
CA MET A 101 -8.61 4.73 -7.21
C MET A 101 -7.51 5.25 -8.14
N ALA A 102 -6.33 4.61 -8.15
CA ALA A 102 -5.23 5.00 -9.04
C ALA A 102 -5.62 4.86 -10.53
N ASP A 103 -6.28 3.75 -10.89
CA ASP A 103 -6.79 3.53 -12.25
C ASP A 103 -7.95 4.48 -12.60
N SER A 104 -8.69 4.96 -11.60
CA SER A 104 -9.73 5.99 -11.75
C SER A 104 -9.18 7.42 -11.85
N GLY A 105 -7.86 7.59 -11.90
CA GLY A 105 -7.21 8.89 -12.12
C GLY A 105 -6.87 9.69 -10.85
N PHE A 106 -6.93 9.07 -9.67
CA PHE A 106 -6.53 9.71 -8.42
C PHE A 106 -5.03 9.57 -8.14
N ASP A 107 -4.49 10.54 -7.40
CA ASP A 107 -3.18 10.45 -6.75
C ASP A 107 -3.38 9.86 -5.35
N VAL A 108 -2.93 8.62 -5.16
CA VAL A 108 -3.32 7.82 -3.98
C VAL A 108 -2.21 7.85 -2.94
N TYR A 109 -2.56 8.28 -1.74
CA TYR A 109 -1.70 8.29 -0.56
C TYR A 109 -2.17 7.27 0.46
N LEU A 110 -1.21 6.55 1.04
CA LEU A 110 -1.43 5.40 1.91
C LEU A 110 -0.69 5.64 3.24
N LEU A 111 -1.41 6.17 4.22
CA LEU A 111 -0.84 6.57 5.51
C LEU A 111 -0.57 5.34 6.38
N ASN A 112 0.61 5.30 7.00
CA ASN A 112 0.88 4.41 8.13
C ASN A 112 1.00 5.23 9.42
N ILE A 113 0.09 4.97 10.36
CA ILE A 113 0.05 5.65 11.66
C ILE A 113 1.21 5.14 12.54
N ARG A 114 1.72 6.01 13.43
CA ARG A 114 2.81 5.70 14.37
C ARG A 114 2.61 4.37 15.09
N GLY A 115 3.71 3.63 15.26
CA GLY A 115 3.72 2.34 15.98
C GLY A 115 3.40 1.12 15.11
N THR A 116 2.84 1.30 13.91
CA THR A 116 2.65 0.21 12.93
C THR A 116 3.98 -0.30 12.37
N THR A 117 3.92 -1.41 11.63
CA THR A 117 5.08 -2.04 10.97
C THR A 117 5.93 -1.03 10.18
N TYR A 118 5.29 -0.13 9.43
CA TYR A 118 5.98 0.81 8.55
C TYR A 118 6.34 2.14 9.24
N SER A 119 5.71 2.47 10.37
CA SER A 119 5.89 3.77 11.06
C SER A 119 6.38 3.61 12.49
N LYS A 120 7.39 2.75 12.68
CA LYS A 120 8.03 2.47 13.97
C LYS A 120 9.41 3.15 14.11
N ARG A 121 9.45 4.45 13.81
CA ARG A 121 10.68 5.26 13.85
C ARG A 121 10.42 6.59 14.55
N HIS A 122 11.45 7.10 15.22
CA HIS A 122 11.44 8.39 15.91
C HIS A 122 12.83 9.01 15.81
N ILE A 123 12.91 10.34 15.82
CA ILE A 123 14.18 11.10 15.74
C ILE A 123 15.14 10.84 16.91
N THR A 124 14.67 10.28 18.02
CA THR A 124 15.42 10.19 19.30
C THR A 124 15.06 8.96 20.11
N LEU A 125 13.78 8.56 20.14
CA LEU A 125 13.30 7.44 20.93
C LEU A 125 13.53 6.10 20.21
N ASN A 126 13.87 5.06 20.96
CA ASN A 126 13.96 3.71 20.43
C ASN A 126 12.62 2.98 20.61
N PRO A 127 12.12 2.24 19.60
CA PRO A 127 10.94 1.38 19.76
C PRO A 127 10.99 0.34 20.88
N TRP A 128 12.17 0.04 21.44
CA TRP A 128 12.32 -0.82 22.62
C TRP A 128 12.05 -0.09 23.95
N ASP A 129 11.99 1.24 23.94
CA ASP A 129 11.74 2.04 25.13
C ASP A 129 10.23 2.28 25.34
N ASN A 130 9.75 2.15 26.58
CA ASN A 130 8.34 2.42 26.91
C ASN A 130 7.89 3.83 26.49
N LYS A 131 8.79 4.82 26.53
CA LYS A 131 8.50 6.20 26.14
C LYS A 131 8.11 6.33 24.67
N PHE A 132 8.62 5.47 23.79
CA PHE A 132 8.22 5.44 22.37
C PHE A 132 6.74 5.09 22.18
N TRP A 133 6.11 4.40 23.15
CA TRP A 133 4.73 3.93 23.04
C TRP A 133 3.73 4.82 23.79
N GLN A 134 4.20 5.92 24.38
CA GLN A 134 3.39 6.87 25.14
C GLN A 134 2.98 8.06 24.27
N PHE A 135 2.22 7.80 23.20
CA PHE A 135 1.62 8.85 22.37
C PHE A 135 0.31 9.37 22.99
N THR A 136 -0.01 10.65 22.75
CA THR A 136 -1.27 11.32 23.14
C THR A 136 -1.94 11.96 21.94
#